data_AF-W0MYI1-F1
#
_entry.id   AF-W0MYI1-F1
#
_cell.length_a   1.000
_cell.length_b   1.000
_cell.length_c   1.000
_cell.angle_alpha   90.00
_cell.angle_beta   90.00
_cell.angle_gamma   90.00
#
_symmetry.space_group_name_H-M   'P 1'
#
loop_
_entity.id
_entity.type
_entity.pdbx_description
1 polymer ?
#
loop_
_entity_poly.entity_id
_entity_poly.type
_entity_poly.pdbx_seq_one_letter_code
_entity_poly.pdbx_strand_id
1 'polypeptide(L)'
;MHKIGGRKCLGTPFNLTEGAALLSLIGRLTGYTPRWFTYFIGDAHVYENHLDMLNEQMTRELYPMPKLVISDRVPEFAMDMLNEQMTRELYPMPKLVISDRVPEFAKTGVYQPEWLELIEPSDFSLEGYQHHPAMTAPMAV
;
A
#
# COMPACT_ATOMS: atom_id res chain seq x y z
N MET A 1 9.37 -4.94 -6.64
CA MET A 1 9.22 -4.28 -5.32
C MET A 1 10.60 -3.87 -4.82
N HIS A 2 10.77 -2.62 -4.36
CA HIS A 2 12.03 -2.11 -3.82
C HIS A 2 11.86 -1.86 -2.32
N LYS A 3 12.70 -2.48 -1.48
CA LYS A 3 12.65 -2.33 -0.02
C LYS A 3 14.00 -1.85 0.53
N ILE A 4 13.97 -0.73 1.26
CA ILE A 4 15.18 -0.02 1.74
C ILE A 4 15.71 -0.63 3.05
N GLY A 5 14.90 -1.37 3.81
CA GLY A 5 15.36 -2.17 4.96
C GLY A 5 14.29 -3.14 5.44
N GLY A 6 14.68 -4.33 5.92
CA GLY A 6 13.73 -5.33 6.41
C GLY A 6 14.36 -6.47 7.19
N ARG A 7 13.65 -6.96 8.22
CA ARG A 7 14.04 -8.15 8.99
C ARG A 7 13.96 -9.39 8.08
N LYS A 8 15.10 -9.95 7.67
CA LYS A 8 15.14 -11.07 6.71
C LYS A 8 14.31 -12.29 7.12
N CYS A 9 14.32 -12.63 8.41
CA CYS A 9 13.74 -13.89 8.89
C CYS A 9 12.22 -13.80 9.12
N LEU A 10 11.71 -12.61 9.42
CA LEU A 10 10.31 -12.41 9.79
C LEU A 10 9.53 -11.58 8.77
N GLY A 11 10.17 -10.63 8.07
CA GLY A 11 9.48 -9.75 7.13
C GLY A 11 9.52 -10.25 5.69
N THR A 12 10.68 -10.75 5.24
CA THR A 12 10.89 -11.10 3.82
C THR A 12 9.93 -12.17 3.29
N PRO A 13 9.64 -13.28 4.01
CA PRO A 13 8.67 -14.27 3.53
C PRO A 13 7.26 -13.70 3.33
N PHE A 14 6.81 -12.84 4.25
CA PHE A 14 5.52 -12.16 4.14
C PHE A 14 5.51 -11.20 2.96
N ASN A 15 6.53 -10.35 2.81
CA ASN A 15 6.56 -9.38 1.72
C ASN A 15 6.65 -10.03 0.32
N LEU A 16 7.34 -11.16 0.21
CA LEU A 16 7.39 -11.93 -1.03
C LEU A 16 5.99 -12.48 -1.37
N THR A 17 5.30 -13.02 -0.37
CA THR A 17 3.95 -13.57 -0.53
C THR A 17 2.93 -12.48 -0.86
N GLU A 18 2.96 -11.34 -0.14
CA GLU A 18 2.11 -10.18 -0.40
C GLU A 18 2.32 -9.63 -1.81
N GLY A 19 3.59 -9.47 -2.23
CA GLY A 19 3.92 -8.98 -3.56
C GLY A 19 3.46 -9.92 -4.66
N ALA A 20 3.64 -11.24 -4.49
CA ALA A 20 3.16 -12.25 -5.43
C ALA A 20 1.63 -12.33 -5.47
N ALA A 21 0.96 -12.21 -4.32
CA ALA A 21 -0.49 -12.18 -4.22
C ALA A 21 -1.07 -10.93 -4.90
N LEU A 22 -0.48 -9.76 -4.67
CA LEU A 22 -0.88 -8.51 -5.32
C LEU A 22 -0.68 -8.55 -6.82
N LEU A 23 0.47 -9.05 -7.30
CA LEU A 23 0.72 -9.24 -8.74
C LEU A 23 -0.35 -10.15 -9.36
N SER A 24 -0.72 -11.22 -8.66
CA SER A 24 -1.73 -12.17 -9.12
C SER A 24 -3.13 -11.58 -9.14
N LEU A 25 -3.48 -10.79 -8.12
CA LEU A 25 -4.74 -10.06 -8.05
C LEU A 25 -4.86 -9.02 -9.15
N ILE A 26 -3.81 -8.23 -9.39
CA ILE A 26 -3.79 -7.24 -10.47
C ILE A 26 -3.92 -7.93 -11.81
N GLY A 27 -3.16 -9.00 -12.08
CA GLY A 27 -3.28 -9.79 -13.30
C GLY A 27 -4.72 -10.27 -13.51
N ARG A 28 -5.33 -10.85 -12.48
CA ARG A 28 -6.75 -11.25 -12.52
C ARG A 28 -7.67 -10.08 -12.79
N LEU A 29 -7.55 -8.94 -12.14
CA LEU A 29 -8.48 -7.83 -12.35
C LEU A 29 -8.30 -7.13 -13.71
N THR A 30 -7.16 -7.32 -14.37
CA THR A 30 -6.79 -6.66 -15.63
C THR A 30 -6.73 -7.61 -16.83
N GLY A 31 -7.10 -8.88 -16.66
CA GLY A 31 -7.06 -9.89 -17.71
C GLY A 31 -5.64 -10.28 -18.16
N TYR A 32 -4.60 -9.98 -17.37
CA TYR A 32 -3.22 -10.33 -17.67
C TYR A 32 -2.74 -11.52 -16.85
N THR A 33 -1.87 -12.35 -17.44
CA THR A 33 -1.23 -13.46 -16.72
C THR A 33 0.04 -12.97 -16.00
N PRO A 34 0.11 -13.10 -14.66
CA PRO A 34 1.33 -12.87 -13.90
C PRO A 34 2.48 -13.73 -14.42
N ARG A 35 3.67 -13.15 -14.54
CA ARG A 35 4.85 -13.89 -15.00
C ARG A 35 6.00 -13.84 -14.00
N TRP A 36 6.59 -12.66 -13.82
CA TRP A 36 7.76 -12.48 -12.97
C TRP A 36 7.48 -11.50 -11.86
N PHE A 37 7.76 -11.92 -10.62
CA PHE A 37 7.84 -11.02 -9.48
C PHE A 37 9.31 -10.79 -9.13
N THR A 38 9.79 -9.57 -9.34
CA THR A 38 11.16 -9.19 -9.02
C THR A 38 11.21 -8.43 -7.69
N TYR A 39 12.04 -8.91 -6.77
CA TYR A 39 12.21 -8.37 -5.43
C TYR A 39 13.65 -7.90 -5.23
N PHE A 40 13.82 -6.60 -5.00
CA PHE A 40 15.13 -5.98 -4.73
C PHE A 40 15.23 -5.58 -3.27
N ILE A 41 16.32 -5.99 -2.63
CA ILE A 41 16.65 -5.66 -1.24
C ILE A 41 17.86 -4.75 -1.25
N GLY A 42 17.75 -3.58 -0.62
CA GLY A 42 18.88 -2.66 -0.40
C GLY A 42 19.80 -3.18 0.69
N ASP A 43 19.42 -2.97 1.95
CA ASP A 43 20.12 -3.54 3.10
C ASP A 43 19.53 -4.89 3.51
N ALA A 44 20.36 -5.90 3.37
CA ALA A 44 20.05 -7.27 3.65
C ALA A 44 20.81 -7.71 4.92
N HIS A 45 20.17 -7.66 6.09
CA HIS A 45 20.76 -8.11 7.38
C HIS A 45 19.94 -9.18 8.12
N VAL A 46 20.62 -9.88 9.04
CA VAL A 46 20.07 -10.88 9.97
C VAL A 46 20.42 -10.41 11.39
N TYR A 47 19.49 -10.57 12.34
CA TYR A 47 19.78 -10.31 13.75
C TYR A 47 20.44 -11.54 14.40
N GLU A 48 21.42 -11.32 15.27
CA GLU A 48 22.18 -12.39 15.93
C GLU A 48 21.28 -13.37 16.69
N ASN A 49 20.23 -12.86 17.33
CA ASN A 49 19.24 -13.68 18.05
C ASN A 49 18.35 -14.55 17.14
N HIS A 50 18.49 -14.48 15.81
CA HIS A 50 17.79 -15.34 14.86
C HIS A 50 18.69 -16.45 14.27
N LEU A 51 19.97 -16.49 14.62
CA LEU A 51 20.93 -17.42 13.99
C LEU A 51 20.59 -18.89 14.27
N ASP A 52 20.26 -19.25 15.51
CA ASP A 52 19.93 -20.63 15.87
C ASP A 52 18.69 -21.13 15.10
N MET A 53 17.65 -20.31 15.04
CA MET A 53 16.43 -20.59 14.26
C MET A 53 16.73 -20.74 12.77
N LEU A 54 17.55 -19.86 12.19
CA LEU A 54 17.93 -19.96 10.78
C LEU A 54 18.74 -21.23 10.51
N ASN A 55 19.69 -21.56 11.37
CA ASN A 55 20.50 -22.77 11.21
C ASN A 55 19.60 -24.01 11.22
N GLU A 56 18.61 -24.08 12.10
CA GLU A 56 17.60 -25.15 12.07
C GLU A 56 16.81 -25.14 10.76
N GLN A 57 16.29 -23.98 10.33
CA GLN A 57 15.51 -23.86 9.10
C GLN A 57 16.29 -24.32 7.86
N MET A 58 17.59 -24.05 7.79
CA MET A 58 18.47 -24.43 6.68
C MET A 58 18.72 -25.94 6.58
N THR A 59 18.38 -26.72 7.62
CA THR A 59 18.51 -28.20 7.61
C THR A 59 17.26 -28.91 7.05
N ARG A 60 16.16 -28.17 6.84
CA ARG A 60 14.87 -28.75 6.43
C ARG A 60 14.83 -29.01 4.92
N GLU A 61 14.27 -30.16 4.53
CA GLU A 61 13.97 -30.43 3.12
C GLU A 61 12.86 -29.51 2.61
N LEU A 62 13.03 -29.01 1.39
CA LEU A 62 12.03 -28.16 0.74
C LEU A 62 10.89 -28.99 0.18
N TYR A 63 9.66 -28.59 0.48
CA TYR A 63 8.47 -29.16 -0.15
C TYR A 63 8.19 -28.50 -1.51
N PRO A 64 7.42 -29.16 -2.39
CA PRO A 64 6.92 -28.54 -3.61
C PRO A 64 6.20 -27.21 -3.33
N MET A 65 6.40 -26.24 -4.21
CA MET A 65 5.79 -24.91 -4.07
C MET A 65 4.26 -25.00 -4.12
N PRO A 66 3.55 -24.25 -3.26
CA PRO A 66 2.10 -24.16 -3.33
C PRO A 66 1.66 -23.42 -4.60
N LYS A 67 0.41 -23.65 -5.00
CA LYS A 67 -0.26 -22.82 -6.01
C LYS A 67 -1.16 -21.82 -5.29
N LEU A 68 -1.04 -20.54 -5.65
CA LEU A 68 -1.99 -19.52 -5.23
C LEU A 68 -3.28 -19.71 -6.04
N VAL A 69 -4.41 -19.84 -5.35
CA VAL A 69 -5.75 -19.90 -5.95
C VAL A 69 -6.52 -18.67 -5.48
N ILE A 70 -7.03 -17.88 -6.42
CA ILE A 70 -7.90 -16.74 -6.15
C ILE A 70 -9.35 -17.22 -6.33
N SER A 71 -10.20 -16.93 -5.35
CA SER A 71 -11.61 -17.32 -5.39
C SER A 71 -12.33 -16.75 -6.61
N ASP A 72 -13.23 -17.55 -7.19
CA ASP A 72 -14.03 -17.19 -8.37
C ASP A 72 -14.93 -15.97 -8.15
N ARG A 73 -15.19 -15.59 -6.88
CA ARG A 73 -15.91 -14.36 -6.53
C ARG A 73 -15.19 -13.09 -6.99
N VAL A 74 -13.88 -13.15 -7.18
CA VAL A 74 -13.09 -12.01 -7.65
C VAL A 74 -13.23 -11.99 -9.17
N PRO A 75 -13.66 -10.90 -9.80
CA PRO A 75 -13.85 -10.86 -11.25
C PRO A 75 -12.51 -11.07 -11.99
N GLU A 76 -12.57 -11.76 -13.12
CA GLU A 76 -11.42 -12.07 -14.00
C GLU A 76 -11.05 -10.91 -14.94
N PHE A 77 -11.88 -9.87 -14.99
CA PHE A 77 -11.56 -8.62 -15.67
C PHE A 77 -12.51 -7.54 -15.18
N ALA A 78 -12.01 -6.53 -14.47
CA ALA A 78 -12.81 -5.42 -13.95
C ALA A 78 -12.93 -4.30 -15.00
N MET A 79 -13.15 -4.64 -16.27
CA MET A 79 -13.31 -3.63 -17.32
C MET A 79 -14.50 -2.74 -17.08
N ASP A 80 -15.60 -3.25 -16.53
CA ASP A 80 -16.78 -2.42 -16.30
C ASP A 80 -16.51 -1.32 -15.27
N MET A 81 -15.78 -1.64 -14.18
CA MET A 81 -15.35 -0.64 -13.19
C MET A 81 -14.33 0.34 -13.77
N LEU A 82 -13.37 -0.15 -14.57
CA LEU A 82 -12.37 0.71 -15.21
C LEU A 82 -13.03 1.64 -16.24
N ASN A 83 -13.93 1.10 -17.08
CA ASN A 83 -14.68 1.84 -18.08
C ASN A 83 -15.57 2.89 -17.42
N GLU A 84 -16.29 2.52 -16.36
CA GLU A 84 -17.05 3.47 -15.56
C GLU A 84 -16.12 4.59 -15.06
N GLN A 85 -14.98 4.25 -14.46
CA GLN A 85 -14.02 5.25 -13.96
C GLN A 85 -13.44 6.12 -15.07
N MET A 86 -13.19 5.58 -16.26
CA MET A 86 -12.68 6.33 -17.42
C MET A 86 -13.72 7.27 -18.04
N THR A 87 -15.02 6.98 -17.87
CA THR A 87 -16.10 7.85 -18.36
C THR A 87 -16.46 8.98 -17.39
N ARG A 88 -15.93 8.95 -16.17
CA ARG A 88 -16.22 9.97 -15.15
C ARG A 88 -15.53 11.28 -15.49
N GLU A 89 -16.29 12.36 -15.35
CA GLU A 89 -15.74 13.70 -15.43
C GLU A 89 -14.77 13.93 -14.25
N LEU A 90 -13.55 14.36 -14.57
CA LEU A 90 -12.55 14.69 -13.57
C LEU A 90 -12.90 16.02 -12.91
N TYR A 91 -13.12 16.00 -11.61
CA TYR A 91 -13.24 17.24 -10.84
C TYR A 91 -11.89 17.96 -10.75
N PRO A 92 -11.89 19.30 -10.65
CA PRO A 92 -10.69 20.05 -10.37
C PRO A 92 -10.05 19.58 -9.05
N MET A 93 -8.73 19.66 -8.96
CA MET A 93 -8.01 19.24 -7.76
C MET A 93 -8.43 20.11 -6.56
N PRO A 94 -8.85 19.49 -5.44
CA PRO A 94 -9.14 20.25 -4.23
C PRO A 94 -7.86 20.89 -3.69
N LYS A 95 -8.01 22.02 -3.00
CA LYS A 95 -6.89 22.67 -2.33
C LYS A 95 -6.97 22.39 -0.84
N LEU A 96 -5.86 21.93 -0.26
CA LEU A 96 -5.73 21.88 1.19
C LEU A 96 -5.61 23.31 1.71
N VAL A 97 -6.51 23.67 2.61
CA VAL A 97 -6.48 24.93 3.33
C VAL A 97 -6.22 24.62 4.79
N ILE A 98 -5.20 25.28 5.33
CA ILE A 98 -4.86 25.24 6.75
C ILE A 98 -5.38 26.54 7.35
N SER A 99 -6.01 26.44 8.52
CA SER A 99 -6.55 27.60 9.25
C SER A 99 -5.49 28.68 9.48
N ASP A 100 -5.87 29.95 9.34
CA ASP A 100 -5.00 31.11 9.57
C ASP A 100 -4.41 31.16 10.99
N ARG A 101 -5.00 30.44 11.95
CA ARG A 101 -4.46 30.34 13.32
C ARG A 101 -3.20 29.48 13.42
N VAL A 102 -2.94 28.60 12.44
CA VAL A 102 -1.75 27.77 12.40
C VAL A 102 -0.64 28.58 11.72
N PRO A 103 0.45 28.94 12.43
CA PRO A 103 1.48 29.78 11.85
C PRO A 103 2.23 29.03 10.74
N GLU A 104 2.19 29.59 9.53
CA GLU A 104 3.05 29.11 8.45
C GLU A 104 4.48 29.56 8.71
N PHE A 105 5.42 28.59 8.77
CA PHE A 105 6.84 28.89 8.90
C PHE A 105 7.35 29.85 7.81
N ALA A 106 6.83 29.73 6.59
CA ALA A 106 7.20 30.62 5.47
C ALA A 106 6.80 32.10 5.71
N LYS A 107 5.77 32.34 6.54
CA LYS A 107 5.31 33.68 6.91
C LYS A 107 6.01 34.19 8.16
N THR A 108 6.21 33.34 9.16
CA THR A 108 6.73 33.74 10.48
C THR A 108 8.26 33.69 10.56
N GLY A 109 8.91 32.80 9.83
CA GLY A 109 10.35 32.54 9.91
C GLY A 109 10.83 31.92 11.24
N VAL A 110 9.92 31.58 12.15
CA VAL A 110 10.22 31.05 13.48
C VAL A 110 9.82 29.57 13.54
N TYR A 111 10.78 28.72 13.87
CA TYR A 111 10.54 27.29 14.06
C TYR A 111 9.98 27.05 15.47
N GLN A 112 8.73 26.60 15.56
CA GLN A 112 8.01 26.35 16.81
C GLN A 112 7.29 24.98 16.75
N PRO A 113 8.00 23.87 17.00
CA PRO A 113 7.45 22.51 16.86
C PRO A 113 6.32 22.21 17.85
N GLU A 114 6.20 22.97 18.94
CA GLU A 114 5.17 22.83 19.98
C GLU A 114 3.77 23.06 19.42
N TRP A 115 3.65 23.82 18.32
CA TRP A 115 2.39 24.01 17.61
C TRP A 115 1.79 22.72 17.06
N LEU A 116 2.59 21.69 16.80
CA LEU A 116 2.08 20.39 16.36
C LEU A 116 1.13 19.76 17.38
N GLU A 117 1.31 20.08 18.67
CA GLU A 117 0.45 19.59 19.76
C GLU A 117 -0.89 20.35 19.86
N LEU A 118 -1.00 21.50 19.17
CA LEU A 118 -2.17 22.38 19.18
C LEU A 118 -3.04 22.28 17.91
N ILE A 119 -2.61 21.44 16.96
CA ILE A 119 -3.31 21.20 15.69
C ILE A 119 -4.49 20.25 15.93
N GLU A 120 -5.65 20.62 15.40
CA GLU A 120 -6.88 19.84 15.44
C GLU A 120 -7.34 19.48 14.02
N PRO A 121 -8.15 18.41 13.84
CA PRO A 121 -8.71 18.08 12.52
C PRO A 121 -9.50 19.22 11.88
N SER A 122 -10.10 20.09 12.70
CA SER A 122 -10.82 21.30 12.30
C SER A 122 -9.93 22.36 11.63
N ASP A 123 -8.60 22.26 11.77
CA ASP A 123 -7.65 23.18 11.11
C ASP A 123 -7.42 22.89 9.65
N PHE A 124 -7.88 21.73 9.18
CA PHE A 124 -7.72 21.31 7.80
C PHE A 124 -9.09 21.30 7.12
N SER A 125 -9.14 21.96 5.97
CA SER A 125 -10.30 21.88 5.09
C SER A 125 -9.85 21.66 3.66
N LEU A 126 -10.75 21.11 2.85
CA LEU A 126 -10.56 20.99 1.41
C LEU A 126 -11.50 21.96 0.71
N GLU A 127 -10.93 23.00 0.11
CA GLU A 127 -11.70 23.91 -0.73
C GLU A 127 -11.92 23.31 -2.11
N GLY A 128 -13.16 23.45 -2.60
CA GLY A 128 -13.56 22.91 -3.91
C GLY A 128 -13.62 21.39 -3.97
N TYR A 129 -13.65 20.69 -2.82
CA TYR A 129 -13.78 19.24 -2.81
C TYR A 129 -15.13 18.81 -3.37
N GLN A 130 -15.08 18.26 -4.58
CA GLN A 130 -16.19 17.59 -5.22
C GLN A 130 -15.91 16.10 -5.21
N HIS A 131 -16.90 15.34 -4.78
CA HIS A 131 -16.87 13.90 -4.85
C HIS A 131 -18.17 13.42 -5.48
N HIS A 132 -18.07 12.30 -6.18
CA HIS A 132 -19.25 11.64 -6.66
C HIS A 132 -20.06 11.04 -5.50
N PRO A 133 -21.32 10.64 -5.73
CA PRO A 133 -22.08 9.87 -4.76
C PRO A 133 -21.27 8.67 -4.25
N ALA A 134 -21.37 8.41 -2.93
CA ALA A 134 -20.71 7.27 -2.32
C ALA A 134 -21.20 5.98 -2.99
N MET A 135 -20.28 5.16 -3.45
CA MET A 135 -20.58 3.82 -3.96
C MET A 135 -20.54 2.85 -2.79
N THR A 136 -21.57 2.01 -2.67
CA THR A 136 -21.62 0.93 -1.69
C THR A 136 -21.35 -0.38 -2.41
N ALA A 137 -20.42 -1.18 -1.89
CA ALA A 137 -20.14 -2.53 -2.36
C ALA A 137 -20.38 -3.51 -1.21
N PRO A 138 -21.01 -4.68 -1.46
CA PRO A 138 -21.21 -5.67 -0.42
C PRO A 138 -19.86 -6.18 0.07
N MET A 139 -19.71 -6.22 1.40
CA MET A 139 -18.50 -6.74 2.01
C MET A 139 -18.35 -8.23 1.66
N ALA A 140 -17.17 -8.60 1.19
CA ALA A 140 -16.87 -9.97 0.84
C ALA A 140 -16.60 -10.79 2.11
N VAL A 141 -17.56 -11.64 2.53
CA VAL A 141 -17.38 -12.61 3.64
C VAL A 141 -16.30 -13.62 3.33
#